data_AF-W7B1P1-F1
#
_entry.id   AF-W7B1P1-F1
#
_cell.length_a   1.000
_cell.length_b   1.000
_cell.length_c   1.000
_cell.angle_alpha   90.00
_cell.angle_beta   90.00
_cell.angle_gamma   90.00
#
_symmetry.space_group_name_H-M   'P 1'
#
loop_
_entity.id
_entity.type
_entity.pdbx_description
1 polymer ?
#
loop_
_entity_poly.entity_id
_entity_poly.type
_entity_poly.pdbx_seq_one_letter_code
_entity_poly.pdbx_strand_id
1 'polypeptide(L)'
;MQANEPTAIQIEANKVYLEMGLTDSEYGLIVSILGRKPNYTETGLFSVMWSEHCSYKNSKPVLKKFPTEGKQVLQGPGEGAGIVDIGDGLGVAFKVESHNHPSYVEPYQGAATGVGGIIRDVFSMGLARLLC
;
A
#
# COMPACT_ATOMS: atom_id res chain seq x y z
N MET A 1 22.84 -23.77 -1.02
CA MET A 1 23.81 -22.66 -0.88
C MET A 1 23.04 -21.47 -0.35
N GLN A 2 23.32 -21.01 0.87
CA GLN A 2 22.84 -19.69 1.29
C GLN A 2 23.58 -18.68 0.40
N ALA A 3 22.87 -18.05 -0.53
CA ALA A 3 23.42 -16.89 -1.21
C ALA A 3 23.60 -15.83 -0.13
N ASN A 4 24.84 -15.47 0.18
CA ASN A 4 25.11 -14.40 1.13
C ASN A 4 24.48 -13.11 0.57
N GLU A 5 23.67 -12.44 1.39
CA GLU A 5 23.07 -11.17 1.03
C GLU A 5 24.15 -10.15 0.66
N PRO A 6 23.95 -9.34 -0.39
CA PRO A 6 24.92 -8.33 -0.77
C PRO A 6 25.09 -7.28 0.34
N THR A 7 26.33 -6.91 0.59
CA THR A 7 26.66 -5.82 1.53
C THR A 7 26.14 -4.48 1.01
N ALA A 8 25.96 -3.50 1.89
CA ALA A 8 25.52 -2.16 1.51
C ALA A 8 26.41 -1.49 0.44
N ILE A 9 27.71 -1.81 0.43
CA ILE A 9 28.65 -1.34 -0.60
C ILE A 9 28.36 -2.02 -1.95
N GLN A 10 28.14 -3.34 -1.95
CA GLN A 10 27.80 -4.08 -3.16
C GLN A 10 26.44 -3.69 -3.72
N ILE A 11 25.46 -3.37 -2.87
CA ILE A 11 24.14 -2.89 -3.28
C ILE A 11 24.26 -1.60 -4.10
N GLU A 12 25.06 -0.65 -3.62
CA GLU A 12 25.28 0.60 -4.33
C GLU A 12 26.14 0.39 -5.59
N ALA A 13 27.28 -0.31 -5.47
CA ALA A 13 28.22 -0.50 -6.56
C ALA A 13 27.61 -1.25 -7.75
N ASN A 14 26.83 -2.30 -7.47
CA ASN A 14 26.16 -3.11 -8.50
C ASN A 14 24.74 -2.61 -8.80
N LYS A 15 24.31 -1.52 -8.16
CA LYS A 15 22.95 -0.96 -8.30
C LYS A 15 21.81 -1.96 -8.12
N VAL A 16 21.93 -2.86 -7.13
CA VAL A 16 20.94 -3.91 -6.82
C VAL A 16 19.54 -3.32 -6.57
N TYR A 17 19.47 -2.09 -6.03
CA TYR A 17 18.22 -1.39 -5.79
C TYR A 17 17.41 -1.10 -7.07
N LEU A 18 18.05 -1.00 -8.24
CA LEU A 18 17.35 -0.82 -9.52
C LEU A 18 16.52 -2.05 -9.89
N GLU A 19 17.09 -3.24 -9.67
CA GLU A 19 16.40 -4.53 -9.90
C GLU A 19 15.22 -4.70 -8.95
N MET A 20 15.31 -4.10 -7.75
CA MET A 20 14.21 -4.08 -6.79
C MET A 20 13.10 -3.09 -7.16
N GLY A 21 13.32 -2.16 -8.10
CA GLY A 21 12.33 -1.18 -8.54
C GLY A 21 12.51 0.24 -7.98
N LEU A 22 13.62 0.52 -7.27
CA LEU A 22 13.98 1.88 -6.86
C LEU A 22 14.72 2.60 -7.99
N THR A 23 14.60 3.93 -8.04
CA THR A 23 15.45 4.78 -8.89
C THR A 23 16.73 5.20 -8.16
N ASP A 24 17.73 5.67 -8.92
CA ASP A 24 18.95 6.27 -8.34
C ASP A 24 18.62 7.42 -7.37
N SER A 25 17.58 8.22 -7.69
CA SER A 25 17.13 9.33 -6.85
C SER A 25 16.49 8.88 -5.54
N GLU A 26 15.66 7.83 -5.58
CA GLU A 26 15.04 7.27 -4.39
C GLU A 26 16.08 6.60 -3.50
N TYR A 27 17.05 5.88 -4.08
CA TYR A 27 18.17 5.31 -3.31
C TYR A 27 19.00 6.40 -2.61
N GLY A 28 19.35 7.47 -3.33
CA GLY A 28 20.05 8.61 -2.73
C GLY A 28 19.26 9.25 -1.58
N LEU A 29 17.94 9.38 -1.73
CA LEU A 29 17.07 9.89 -0.67
C LEU A 29 17.06 8.96 0.55
N ILE A 30 17.00 7.64 0.34
CA ILE A 30 17.09 6.65 1.43
C ILE A 30 18.40 6.80 2.21
N VAL A 31 19.53 6.90 1.51
CA VAL A 31 20.84 7.11 2.15
C VAL A 31 20.84 8.40 2.98
N SER A 32 20.24 9.47 2.45
CA SER A 32 20.16 10.75 3.16
C SER A 32 19.28 10.69 4.42
N ILE A 33 18.15 9.96 4.37
CA ILE A 33 17.22 9.80 5.50
C ILE A 33 17.87 8.95 6.60
N LEU A 34 18.58 7.88 6.23
CA LEU A 34 19.22 6.98 7.18
C LEU A 34 20.57 7.49 7.70
N GLY A 35 21.20 8.44 6.99
CA GLY A 35 22.58 8.89 7.28
C GLY A 35 23.65 7.82 6.99
N ARG A 36 23.28 6.71 6.35
CA ARG A 36 24.16 5.60 5.96
C ARG A 36 23.55 4.83 4.80
N LYS A 37 24.33 3.95 4.17
CA LYS A 37 23.82 3.03 3.14
C LYS A 37 22.88 2.00 3.78
N PRO A 38 21.69 1.75 3.19
CA PRO A 38 20.80 0.69 3.64
C PRO A 38 21.42 -0.69 3.39
N ASN A 39 21.12 -1.66 4.25
CA ASN A 39 21.41 -3.06 3.97
C ASN A 39 20.40 -3.66 2.97
N TYR A 40 20.54 -4.94 2.63
CA TYR A 40 19.68 -5.60 1.64
C TYR A 40 18.21 -5.59 2.03
N THR A 41 17.90 -5.95 3.27
CA THR A 41 16.53 -5.94 3.82
C THR A 41 15.92 -4.55 3.83
N GLU A 42 16.66 -3.55 4.32
CA GLU A 42 16.21 -2.15 4.35
C GLU A 42 15.94 -1.61 2.95
N THR A 43 16.82 -1.91 1.99
CA THR A 43 16.63 -1.53 0.58
C THR A 43 15.35 -2.14 0.02
N GLY A 44 15.10 -3.42 0.29
CA GLY A 44 13.86 -4.11 -0.12
C GLY A 44 12.61 -3.50 0.53
N LEU A 45 12.67 -3.17 1.83
CA LEU A 45 11.58 -2.52 2.55
C LEU A 45 11.21 -1.17 1.92
N PHE A 46 12.21 -0.32 1.66
CA PHE A 46 11.98 0.96 0.98
C PHE A 46 11.41 0.75 -0.42
N SER A 47 11.91 -0.23 -1.17
CA SER A 47 11.40 -0.51 -2.52
C SER A 47 9.90 -0.80 -2.53
N VAL A 48 9.44 -1.70 -1.66
CA VAL A 48 8.01 -2.05 -1.60
C VAL A 48 7.19 -0.86 -1.10
N MET A 49 7.62 -0.22 -0.01
CA MET A 49 6.87 0.88 0.61
C MET A 49 6.77 2.13 -0.28
N TRP A 50 7.76 2.39 -1.13
CA TRP A 50 7.78 3.52 -2.06
C TRP A 50 7.32 3.16 -3.48
N SER A 51 6.86 1.93 -3.70
CA SER A 51 6.16 1.56 -4.94
C SER A 51 4.89 2.41 -5.12
N GLU A 52 4.41 2.56 -6.36
CA GLU A 52 3.14 3.29 -6.61
C GLU A 52 1.98 2.62 -5.87
N HIS A 53 1.98 1.29 -5.78
CA HIS A 53 0.93 0.52 -5.13
C HIS A 53 0.76 0.87 -3.65
N CYS A 54 1.86 1.09 -2.92
CA CYS A 54 1.79 1.43 -1.50
C CYS A 54 1.76 2.94 -1.24
N SER A 55 2.53 3.73 -2.01
CA SER A 55 2.75 5.15 -1.70
C SER A 55 1.78 6.09 -2.41
N TYR A 56 1.14 5.64 -3.50
CA TYR A 56 0.32 6.46 -4.38
C TYR A 56 1.09 7.71 -4.87
N LYS A 57 2.42 7.62 -5.07
CA LYS A 57 3.28 8.80 -5.31
C LYS A 57 2.86 9.65 -6.51
N ASN A 58 2.29 9.04 -7.56
CA ASN A 58 1.76 9.76 -8.71
C ASN A 58 0.29 10.19 -8.54
N SER A 59 -0.52 9.31 -7.95
CA SER A 59 -1.97 9.48 -7.86
C SER A 59 -2.41 10.38 -6.69
N LYS A 60 -1.71 10.35 -5.57
CA LYS A 60 -2.03 11.11 -4.33
C LYS A 60 -2.25 12.61 -4.54
N PRO A 61 -1.44 13.35 -5.32
CA PRO A 61 -1.68 14.78 -5.57
C PRO A 61 -3.00 15.06 -6.29
N VAL A 62 -3.45 14.14 -7.14
CA VAL A 62 -4.73 14.25 -7.85
C VAL A 62 -5.88 13.89 -6.93
N LEU A 63 -5.76 12.78 -6.19
CA LEU A 63 -6.80 12.28 -5.28
C LEU A 63 -7.14 13.29 -4.17
N LYS A 64 -6.15 14.06 -3.70
CA LYS A 64 -6.34 15.15 -2.71
C LYS A 64 -7.28 16.27 -3.16
N LYS A 65 -7.61 16.35 -4.45
CA LYS A 65 -8.53 17.38 -4.98
C LYS A 65 -10.00 17.00 -4.79
N PHE A 66 -10.30 15.75 -4.46
CA PHE A 66 -11.69 15.33 -4.24
C PHE A 66 -12.23 15.87 -2.92
N PRO A 67 -13.55 16.19 -2.85
CA PRO A 67 -14.19 16.53 -1.60
C PRO A 67 -14.23 15.29 -0.69
N THR A 68 -13.75 15.45 0.54
CA THR A 68 -13.66 14.37 1.54
C THR A 68 -14.46 14.64 2.81
N GLU A 69 -15.08 15.81 2.90
CA GLU A 69 -15.85 16.27 4.06
C GLU A 69 -17.33 16.37 3.70
N GLY A 70 -18.18 16.06 4.66
CA GLY A 70 -19.64 16.13 4.51
C GLY A 70 -20.33 15.80 5.83
N LYS A 71 -21.58 16.26 5.99
CA LYS A 71 -22.34 16.07 7.25
C LYS A 71 -22.53 14.59 7.61
N GLN A 72 -22.67 13.76 6.59
CA GLN A 72 -22.85 12.31 6.74
C GLN A 72 -21.52 11.55 6.81
N VAL A 73 -20.36 12.20 6.64
CA VAL A 73 -19.07 11.50 6.66
C VAL A 73 -18.65 11.30 8.11
N LEU A 74 -18.72 10.05 8.58
CA LEU A 74 -18.21 9.66 9.90
C LEU A 74 -16.70 9.39 9.85
N GLN A 75 -16.22 8.81 8.75
CA GLN A 75 -14.80 8.55 8.50
C GLN A 75 -14.46 8.78 7.02
N GLY A 76 -13.57 9.73 6.76
CA GLY A 76 -13.03 10.00 5.43
C GLY A 76 -11.79 9.16 5.09
N PRO A 77 -11.05 9.49 4.02
CA PRO A 77 -9.83 8.79 3.64
C PRO A 77 -8.77 8.80 4.74
N GLY A 78 -8.10 7.67 4.98
CA GLY A 78 -7.01 7.54 5.95
C GLY A 78 -7.01 6.21 6.71
N GLU A 79 -8.18 5.58 6.83
CA GLU A 79 -8.38 4.32 7.54
C GLU A 79 -8.76 3.17 6.58
N GLY A 80 -9.00 1.98 7.15
CA GLY A 80 -9.32 0.75 6.41
C GLY A 80 -10.57 0.81 5.54
N ALA A 81 -11.53 1.70 5.81
CA ALA A 81 -12.65 2.00 4.91
C ALA A 81 -13.25 3.39 5.20
N GLY A 82 -14.00 3.94 4.24
CA GLY A 82 -14.80 5.15 4.47
C GLY A 82 -16.13 4.79 5.13
N ILE A 83 -16.60 5.62 6.06
CA ILE A 83 -17.87 5.39 6.79
C ILE A 83 -18.79 6.59 6.62
N VAL A 84 -20.05 6.31 6.28
CA VAL A 84 -21.13 7.30 6.22
C VAL A 84 -22.25 6.97 7.20
N ASP A 85 -22.81 8.01 7.83
CA ASP A 85 -24.01 7.95 8.66
C ASP A 85 -25.25 7.78 7.77
N ILE A 86 -26.10 6.81 8.10
CA ILE A 86 -27.37 6.55 7.42
C ILE A 86 -28.59 6.82 8.31
N GLY A 87 -28.39 7.37 9.50
CA GLY A 87 -29.44 7.62 10.49
C GLY A 87 -29.64 6.46 11.45
N ASP A 88 -30.54 6.64 12.42
CA ASP A 88 -30.91 5.64 13.44
C ASP A 88 -29.73 5.06 14.25
N GLY A 89 -28.63 5.83 14.36
CA GLY A 89 -27.40 5.38 15.01
C GLY A 89 -26.64 4.30 14.23
N LEU A 90 -26.90 4.17 12.92
CA LEU A 90 -26.27 3.22 12.02
C LEU A 90 -25.31 3.93 11.05
N GLY A 91 -24.18 3.27 10.77
CA GLY A 91 -23.24 3.69 9.75
C GLY A 91 -23.00 2.57 8.73
N VAL A 92 -22.65 2.96 7.51
CA VAL A 92 -22.21 2.04 6.44
C VAL A 92 -20.74 2.30 6.16
N ALA A 93 -19.92 1.27 6.37
CA ALA A 93 -18.55 1.27 5.92
C ALA A 93 -18.46 0.68 4.52
N PHE A 94 -17.69 1.32 3.64
CA PHE A 94 -17.52 0.88 2.27
C PHE A 94 -16.10 1.16 1.78
N LYS A 95 -15.55 0.21 1.04
CA LYS A 95 -14.28 0.34 0.33
C LYS A 95 -14.32 -0.49 -0.94
N VAL A 96 -13.53 -0.08 -1.92
CA VAL A 96 -13.31 -0.82 -3.17
C VAL A 96 -11.82 -1.03 -3.33
N GLU A 97 -11.44 -2.26 -3.69
CA GLU A 97 -10.08 -2.64 -4.03
C GLU A 97 -10.04 -3.33 -5.39
N SER A 98 -8.84 -3.43 -5.94
CA SER A 98 -8.59 -4.14 -7.19
C SER A 98 -7.46 -5.15 -6.98
N HIS A 99 -7.58 -6.33 -7.58
CA HIS A 99 -6.56 -7.38 -7.50
C HIS A 99 -6.13 -7.83 -8.90
N ASN A 100 -5.94 -6.84 -9.79
CA ASN A 100 -5.89 -7.03 -11.24
C ASN A 100 -4.72 -7.91 -11.71
N HIS A 101 -3.49 -7.58 -11.29
CA HIS A 101 -2.30 -8.28 -11.78
C HIS A 101 -2.27 -9.75 -11.33
N PRO A 102 -2.54 -10.10 -10.06
CA PRO A 102 -2.62 -11.49 -9.65
C PRO A 102 -3.78 -12.23 -10.31
N SER A 103 -4.96 -11.61 -10.44
CA SER A 103 -6.12 -12.21 -11.15
C SER A 103 -5.88 -12.44 -12.64
N TYR A 104 -4.98 -11.67 -13.27
CA TYR A 104 -4.56 -11.93 -14.65
C TYR A 104 -3.71 -13.20 -14.76
N VAL A 105 -2.83 -13.44 -13.78
CA VAL A 105 -1.94 -14.62 -13.75
C VAL A 105 -2.69 -15.88 -13.32
N GLU A 106 -3.48 -15.77 -12.25
CA GLU A 106 -4.33 -16.84 -11.72
C GLU A 106 -5.69 -16.23 -11.33
N PRO A 107 -6.76 -16.49 -12.10
CA PRO A 107 -8.06 -15.85 -11.88
C PRO A 107 -8.76 -16.22 -10.57
N TYR A 108 -8.75 -17.49 -10.18
CA TYR A 108 -9.53 -17.98 -9.04
C TYR A 108 -8.94 -17.53 -7.71
N GLN A 109 -7.66 -17.81 -7.47
CA GLN A 109 -6.89 -17.40 -6.31
C GLN A 109 -6.66 -15.89 -6.30
N GLY A 110 -6.43 -15.26 -7.45
CA GLY A 110 -6.33 -13.80 -7.53
C GLY A 110 -7.61 -13.11 -7.07
N ALA A 111 -8.78 -13.60 -7.51
CA ALA A 111 -10.07 -13.09 -7.04
C ALA A 111 -10.32 -13.41 -5.56
N ALA A 112 -10.05 -14.65 -5.13
CA ALA A 112 -10.27 -15.08 -3.74
C ALA A 112 -9.44 -14.27 -2.74
N THR A 113 -8.16 -14.00 -3.05
CA THR A 113 -7.30 -13.17 -2.21
C THR A 113 -7.71 -11.70 -2.20
N GLY A 114 -8.20 -11.17 -3.32
CA GLY A 114 -8.81 -9.84 -3.39
C GLY A 114 -10.06 -9.71 -2.50
N VAL A 115 -10.97 -10.69 -2.57
CA VAL A 115 -12.16 -10.75 -1.67
C VAL A 115 -11.74 -10.85 -0.20
N GLY A 116 -10.75 -11.69 0.10
CA GLY A 116 -10.23 -11.80 1.46
C GLY A 116 -9.61 -10.49 1.98
N GLY A 117 -8.95 -9.71 1.11
CA GLY A 117 -8.39 -8.39 1.41
C GLY A 117 -9.45 -7.40 1.86
N ILE A 118 -10.44 -7.15 0.99
CA ILE A 118 -11.46 -6.15 1.24
C ILE A 118 -12.31 -6.46 2.49
N ILE A 119 -12.57 -7.75 2.74
CA ILE A 119 -13.27 -8.19 3.96
C ILE A 119 -12.50 -7.77 5.21
N ARG A 120 -11.18 -8.02 5.28
CA ARG A 120 -10.37 -7.68 6.45
C ARG A 120 -10.35 -6.19 6.72
N ASP A 121 -10.23 -5.40 5.69
CA ASP A 121 -10.15 -3.95 5.78
C ASP A 121 -11.43 -3.34 6.34
N VAL A 122 -12.58 -3.80 5.83
CA VAL A 122 -13.90 -3.39 6.33
C VAL A 122 -14.11 -3.86 7.78
N PHE A 123 -13.78 -5.12 8.11
CA PHE A 123 -13.90 -5.62 9.50
C PHE A 123 -13.00 -4.90 10.50
N SER A 124 -11.82 -4.44 10.08
CA SER A 124 -10.90 -3.69 10.94
C SER A 124 -11.48 -2.37 11.47
N MET A 125 -12.56 -1.87 10.84
CA MET A 125 -13.29 -0.67 11.27
C MET A 125 -14.26 -0.91 12.44
N GLY A 126 -14.34 -2.13 12.98
CA GLY A 126 -15.20 -2.45 14.13
C GLY A 126 -16.65 -2.78 13.78
N LEU A 127 -16.91 -3.21 12.54
CA LEU A 127 -18.26 -3.54 12.07
C LEU A 127 -18.78 -4.86 12.67
N ALA A 128 -20.08 -4.86 12.97
CA ALA A 128 -20.79 -6.02 13.48
C ALA A 128 -21.48 -6.87 12.39
N ARG A 129 -21.70 -6.32 11.18
CA ARG A 129 -22.38 -7.00 10.07
C ARG A 129 -21.75 -6.59 8.74
N LEU A 130 -21.60 -7.57 7.84
CA LEU A 130 -21.02 -7.39 6.51
C LEU A 130 -22.06 -7.69 5.41
N LEU A 131 -22.11 -6.81 4.41
CA LEU A 131 -22.71 -7.07 3.11
C LEU A 131 -21.58 -6.91 2.08
N CYS A 132 -21.34 -7.94 1.28
CA CYS A 132 -20.28 -8.02 0.28
C CYS A 132 -20.87 -8.10 -1.12
#